data_AF-A0A4P2VFB1-F1
#
_entry.id   AF-A0A4P2VFB1-F1
#
_cell.length_a   1.000
_cell.length_b   1.000
_cell.length_c   1.000
_cell.angle_alpha   90.00
_cell.angle_beta   90.00
_cell.angle_gamma   90.00
#
_symmetry.space_group_name_H-M   'P 1'
#
loop_
_entity.id
_entity.type
_entity.pdbx_description
1 polymer ?
#
loop_
_entity_poly.entity_id
_entity_poly.type
_entity_poly.pdbx_seq_one_letter_code
_entity_poly.pdbx_strand_id
1 'polypeptide(L)'
;MSRYGFIVDVDRCFGCYACALACRAATGGDGRAWVLQLESREEGRPFWIPYVCTQVGDPVCGFDAARGGTPPCARTCPSGALMYGDMGDPSSPVGRLISEGRARPLPSAPGSPVAHYVGRVPRDLEGSLPDPASVIPRRFIPVSAGT
;
A
#
# COMPACT_ATOMS: atom_id res chain seq x y z
N MET A 1 -8.41 -3.03 19.42
CA MET A 1 -8.28 -4.05 18.35
C MET A 1 -7.15 -3.60 17.44
N SER A 2 -6.21 -4.50 17.12
CA SER A 2 -5.14 -4.22 16.16
C SER A 2 -5.70 -3.90 14.78
N ARG A 3 -5.21 -2.82 14.17
CA ARG A 3 -5.66 -2.33 12.87
C ARG A 3 -4.50 -2.33 11.89
N TYR A 4 -4.21 -3.49 11.30
CA TYR A 4 -3.11 -3.63 10.36
C TYR A 4 -3.39 -2.94 9.02
N GLY A 5 -2.37 -2.36 8.42
CA GLY A 5 -2.47 -1.74 7.10
C GLY A 5 -1.13 -1.28 6.55
N PHE A 6 -1.19 -0.65 5.38
CA PHE A 6 -0.01 -0.19 4.65
C PHE A 6 0.18 1.32 4.76
N ILE A 7 1.45 1.73 4.82
CA ILE A 7 1.88 3.10 4.55
C ILE A 7 2.88 3.09 3.40
N VAL A 8 2.65 3.97 2.43
CA VAL A 8 3.52 4.20 1.28
C VAL A 8 4.27 5.51 1.47
N ASP A 9 5.58 5.46 1.65
CA ASP A 9 6.44 6.64 1.59
C ASP A 9 6.77 6.95 0.12
N VAL A 10 6.08 7.95 -0.43
CA VAL A 10 6.20 8.33 -1.85
C VAL A 10 7.52 9.04 -2.15
N ASP A 11 8.18 9.62 -1.13
CA ASP A 11 9.49 10.25 -1.30
C ASP A 11 10.60 9.19 -1.43
N ARG A 12 10.37 7.99 -0.86
CA ARG A 12 11.30 6.85 -0.94
C ARG A 12 11.00 5.89 -2.08
N CYS A 13 9.86 6.01 -2.75
CA CYS A 13 9.53 5.14 -3.87
C CYS A 13 10.22 5.63 -5.15
N PHE A 14 11.00 4.76 -5.77
CA PHE A 14 11.69 5.04 -7.04
C PHE A 14 11.27 4.10 -8.18
N GLY A 15 10.14 3.40 -8.01
CA GLY A 15 9.57 2.60 -9.08
C GLY A 15 10.33 1.31 -9.42
N CYS A 16 10.93 0.60 -8.46
CA CYS A 16 11.67 -0.64 -8.75
C CYS A 16 10.80 -1.88 -9.04
N TYR A 17 9.48 -1.80 -8.84
CA TYR A 17 8.52 -2.90 -9.04
C TYR A 17 8.76 -4.17 -8.18
N ALA A 18 9.71 -4.17 -7.24
CA ALA A 18 9.98 -5.33 -6.38
C ALA A 18 8.74 -5.81 -5.62
N CYS A 19 7.95 -4.87 -5.08
CA CYS A 19 6.70 -5.17 -4.37
C CYS A 19 5.65 -5.85 -5.25
N ALA A 20 5.50 -5.41 -6.50
CA ALA A 20 4.58 -5.99 -7.47
C ALA A 20 4.99 -7.41 -7.87
N LEU A 21 6.29 -7.62 -8.12
CA LEU A 21 6.83 -8.94 -8.46
C LEU A 21 6.68 -9.92 -7.30
N ALA A 22 7.05 -9.53 -6.08
CA ALA A 22 6.91 -10.38 -4.90
C ALA A 22 5.45 -10.72 -4.60
N CYS A 23 4.53 -9.78 -4.83
CA CYS A 23 3.10 -10.05 -4.70
C CYS A 23 2.65 -11.12 -5.70
N ARG A 24 2.95 -10.96 -6.99
CA ARG A 24 2.60 -11.96 -8.01
C ARG A 24 3.19 -13.34 -7.70
N ALA A 25 4.45 -13.38 -7.28
CA ALA A 25 5.11 -14.63 -6.91
C ALA A 25 4.40 -15.34 -5.75
N ALA A 26 3.97 -14.59 -4.72
CA ALA A 26 3.24 -15.14 -3.60
C ALA A 26 1.82 -15.60 -3.98
N THR A 27 1.13 -14.86 -4.85
CA THR A 27 -0.28 -15.10 -5.18
C THR A 27 -0.49 -15.94 -6.45
N GLY A 28 0.51 -16.72 -6.89
CA GLY A 28 0.39 -17.55 -8.10
C GLY A 28 0.10 -16.78 -9.38
N GLY A 29 0.55 -15.52 -9.47
CA GLY A 29 0.38 -14.64 -10.63
C GLY A 29 -0.76 -13.61 -10.53
N ASP A 30 -1.69 -13.75 -9.58
CA ASP A 30 -2.86 -12.86 -9.42
C ASP A 30 -2.45 -11.37 -9.24
N GLY A 31 -1.45 -11.09 -8.40
CA GLY A 31 -0.79 -9.79 -8.32
C GLY A 31 -1.70 -8.66 -7.84
N ARG A 32 -1.70 -8.40 -6.53
CA ARG A 32 -2.50 -7.34 -5.88
C ARG A 32 -1.68 -6.15 -5.39
N ALA A 33 -0.46 -6.02 -5.90
CA ALA A 33 0.38 -4.84 -5.72
C ALA A 33 0.79 -4.34 -7.11
N TRP A 34 0.62 -3.04 -7.34
CA TRP A 34 0.93 -2.37 -8.59
C TRP A 34 1.72 -1.11 -8.29
N VAL A 35 2.68 -0.75 -9.14
CA VAL A 35 3.39 0.52 -9.03
C VAL A 35 2.92 1.41 -10.18
N LEU A 36 2.22 2.49 -9.84
CA LEU A 36 1.87 3.50 -10.82
C LEU A 36 3.09 4.35 -11.11
N GLN A 37 3.32 4.61 -12.40
CA GLN A 37 4.17 5.69 -12.88
C GLN A 37 3.23 6.77 -13.42
N LEU A 38 3.32 7.96 -12.83
CA LEU A 38 2.57 9.14 -13.24
C LEU A 38 3.56 10.22 -13.69
N GLU A 39 3.24 10.94 -14.75
CA GLU A 39 4.09 12.02 -15.24
C GLU A 39 3.68 13.33 -14.55
N SER A 40 4.58 13.92 -13.75
CA SER A 40 4.37 15.27 -13.22
C SER A 40 4.92 16.30 -14.20
N ARG A 41 4.04 17.17 -14.68
CA ARG A 41 4.40 18.33 -15.51
C ARG A 41 5.15 19.39 -14.69
N GLU A 42 4.83 19.51 -13.40
CA GLU A 42 5.52 20.45 -12.49
C GLU A 42 6.96 19.99 -12.18
N GLU A 43 7.16 18.71 -11.87
CA GLU A 43 8.49 18.22 -11.48
C GLU A 43 9.37 17.81 -12.67
N GLY A 44 8.81 17.66 -13.87
CA GLY A 44 9.56 17.26 -15.07
C GLY A 44 10.19 15.86 -14.98
N ARG A 45 9.69 15.03 -14.07
CA ARG A 45 10.14 13.65 -13.82
C ARG A 45 8.96 12.75 -13.46
N PRO A 46 9.09 11.44 -13.68
CA PRO A 46 8.09 10.48 -13.23
C PRO A 46 7.95 10.47 -11.70
N PHE A 47 6.71 10.32 -11.25
CA PHE A 47 6.31 10.09 -9.87
C PHE A 47 5.84 8.65 -9.74
N TRP A 48 6.32 7.93 -8.71
CA TRP A 48 5.93 6.54 -8.48
C TRP A 48 5.15 6.39 -7.20
N ILE A 49 4.04 5.66 -7.28
CA ILE A 49 3.22 5.35 -6.11
C ILE A 49 2.74 3.89 -6.14
N PRO A 50 3.18 3.06 -5.17
CA PRO A 50 2.67 1.72 -4.97
C PRO A 50 1.22 1.74 -4.50
N TYR A 51 0.40 0.97 -5.20
CA TYR A 51 -0.97 0.64 -4.85
C TYR A 51 -1.01 -0.82 -4.45
N VAL A 52 -1.54 -1.12 -3.27
CA VAL A 52 -1.47 -2.46 -2.67
C VAL A 52 -2.83 -2.90 -2.14
N CYS A 53 -3.04 -4.21 -2.04
CA CYS A 53 -4.19 -4.73 -1.32
C CYS A 53 -4.13 -4.29 0.15
N THR A 54 -5.30 -4.06 0.72
CA THR A 54 -5.47 -3.68 2.13
C THR A 54 -6.03 -4.82 2.95
N GLN A 55 -5.84 -6.06 2.48
CA GLN A 55 -6.27 -7.28 3.15
C GLN A 55 -5.35 -7.59 4.33
N VAL A 56 -5.95 -7.92 5.48
CA VAL A 56 -5.23 -8.34 6.68
C VAL A 56 -5.16 -9.88 6.65
N GLY A 57 -3.96 -10.43 6.39
CA GLY A 57 -3.70 -11.87 6.50
C GLY A 57 -4.39 -12.75 5.45
N ASP A 58 -4.21 -12.45 4.16
CA ASP A 58 -4.67 -13.34 3.10
C ASP A 58 -3.82 -14.62 3.04
N PRO A 59 -4.40 -15.84 3.18
CA PRO A 59 -3.66 -17.09 3.01
C PRO A 59 -2.99 -17.20 1.63
N VAL A 60 -3.52 -16.56 0.58
CA VAL A 60 -2.92 -16.48 -0.75
C VAL A 60 -1.62 -15.67 -0.74
N CYS A 61 -1.48 -14.71 0.17
CA CYS A 61 -0.25 -13.94 0.36
C CYS A 61 0.75 -14.67 1.28
N GLY A 62 0.31 -15.75 1.95
CA GLY A 62 1.15 -16.65 2.74
C GLY A 62 1.77 -16.02 3.99
N PHE A 63 1.22 -14.91 4.49
CA PHE A 63 1.68 -14.26 5.71
C PHE A 63 0.53 -14.08 6.70
N ASP A 64 0.85 -14.20 7.98
CA ASP A 64 -0.10 -14.02 9.08
C ASP A 64 0.31 -12.78 9.90
N ALA A 65 -0.46 -11.70 9.75
CA ALA A 65 -0.27 -10.47 10.52
C ALA A 65 -0.44 -10.69 12.03
N ALA A 66 -1.33 -11.60 12.44
CA ALA A 66 -1.56 -11.93 13.85
C ALA A 66 -0.38 -12.69 14.48
N ARG A 67 0.52 -13.27 13.66
CA ARG A 67 1.78 -13.88 14.09
C ARG A 67 3.00 -12.97 13.86
N GLY A 68 2.79 -11.67 13.64
CA GLY A 68 3.87 -10.71 13.39
C GLY A 68 4.52 -10.81 12.01
N GLY A 69 3.85 -11.47 11.05
CA GLY A 69 4.33 -11.60 9.69
C GLY A 69 4.25 -10.28 8.91
N THR A 70 5.25 -10.01 8.07
CA THR A 70 5.24 -8.92 7.09
C THR A 70 4.93 -9.48 5.69
N PRO A 71 4.01 -8.88 4.92
CA PRO A 71 3.70 -9.33 3.58
C PRO A 71 4.92 -9.26 2.66
N PRO A 72 5.05 -10.19 1.69
CA PRO A 72 6.17 -10.23 0.75
C PRO A 72 6.37 -8.91 -0.01
N CYS A 73 5.29 -8.20 -0.35
CA CYS A 73 5.37 -6.92 -1.04
C CYS A 73 6.03 -5.81 -0.18
N ALA A 74 5.76 -5.75 1.13
CA ALA A 74 6.42 -4.81 2.03
C ALA A 74 7.85 -5.27 2.37
N ARG A 75 8.03 -6.55 2.71
CA ARG A 75 9.32 -7.12 3.10
C ARG A 75 10.41 -6.97 2.02
N THR A 76 10.03 -7.05 0.75
CA THR A 76 10.98 -6.96 -0.37
C THR A 76 11.39 -5.52 -0.71
N CYS A 77 10.71 -4.50 -0.15
CA CYS A 77 10.93 -3.12 -0.57
C CYS A 77 12.33 -2.63 -0.16
N PRO A 78 13.25 -2.38 -1.11
CA PRO A 78 14.65 -2.09 -0.78
C PRO A 78 14.84 -0.71 -0.14
N SER A 79 13.98 0.26 -0.44
CA SER A 79 14.03 1.60 0.17
C SER A 79 13.22 1.73 1.46
N GLY A 80 12.47 0.68 1.83
CA GLY A 80 11.49 0.76 2.92
C GLY A 80 10.30 1.69 2.62
N ALA A 81 10.05 2.00 1.34
CA ALA A 81 8.92 2.84 0.93
C ALA A 81 7.56 2.20 1.23
N LEU A 82 7.46 0.87 1.15
CA LEU A 82 6.22 0.16 1.44
C LEU A 82 6.29 -0.49 2.82
N MET A 83 5.56 0.08 3.78
CA MET A 83 5.52 -0.35 5.16
C MET A 83 4.21 -1.06 5.47
N TYR A 84 4.25 -2.07 6.35
CA TYR A 84 3.08 -2.79 6.85
C TYR A 84 3.19 -2.95 8.38
N GLY A 85 2.08 -2.80 9.09
CA GLY A 85 2.05 -3.01 10.55
C GLY A 85 0.75 -2.55 11.19
N ASP A 86 0.69 -2.59 12.52
CA ASP A 86 -0.48 -2.16 13.29
C ASP A 86 -0.57 -0.63 13.34
N MET A 87 -1.50 -0.07 12.56
CA MET A 87 -1.77 1.37 12.51
C MET A 87 -2.47 1.89 13.77
N GLY A 88 -2.97 0.99 14.63
CA GLY A 88 -3.57 1.33 15.92
C GLY A 88 -2.57 1.41 17.07
N ASP A 89 -1.33 0.95 16.87
CA ASP A 89 -0.27 0.97 17.88
C ASP A 89 0.73 2.11 17.60
N PRO A 90 0.72 3.21 18.39
CA PRO A 90 1.65 4.34 18.21
C PRO A 90 3.13 3.99 18.38
N SER A 91 3.44 2.85 19.01
CA SER A 91 4.82 2.37 19.13
C SER A 91 5.33 1.68 17.85
N SER A 92 4.41 1.28 16.94
CA SER A 92 4.77 0.69 15.65
C SER A 92 5.21 1.77 14.65
N PRO A 93 6.11 1.47 13.70
CA PRO A 93 6.55 2.45 12.70
C PRO A 93 5.40 3.07 11.89
N VAL A 94 4.38 2.27 11.54
CA VAL A 94 3.22 2.75 10.79
C VAL A 94 2.21 3.47 11.68
N GLY A 95 1.95 2.97 12.90
CA GLY A 95 1.02 3.58 13.83
C GLY A 95 1.52 4.92 14.35
N ARG A 96 2.84 5.07 14.50
CA ARG A 96 3.47 6.37 14.78
C ARG A 96 3.13 7.42 13.71
N LEU A 97 3.30 7.10 12.42
CA LEU A 97 3.01 8.02 11.32
C LEU A 97 1.53 8.43 11.25
N ILE A 98 0.63 7.51 11.60
CA ILE A 98 -0.81 7.78 11.71
C ILE A 98 -1.08 8.69 12.92
N SER A 99 -0.52 8.37 14.09
CA SER A 99 -0.71 9.14 15.33
C SER A 99 -0.15 10.56 15.26
N GLU A 100 0.95 10.76 14.50
CA GLU A 100 1.56 12.06 14.23
C GLU A 100 0.76 12.88 13.18
N GLY A 101 -0.31 12.33 12.60
CA GLY A 101 -1.11 13.02 11.57
C GLY A 101 -0.39 13.22 10.24
N ARG A 102 0.68 12.45 9.98
CA ARG A 102 1.53 12.61 8.78
C ARG A 102 1.06 11.76 7.60
N ALA A 103 0.29 10.72 7.88
CA ALA A 103 -0.20 9.78 6.89
C ALA A 103 -1.55 10.22 6.32
N ARG A 104 -1.63 10.30 5.00
CA ARG A 104 -2.82 10.68 4.24
C ARG A 104 -3.44 9.44 3.59
N PRO A 105 -4.76 9.29 3.55
CA PRO A 105 -5.38 8.14 2.89
C PRO A 105 -5.17 8.23 1.37
N LEU A 106 -4.85 7.11 0.72
CA LEU A 106 -4.99 7.01 -0.73
C LEU A 106 -6.47 7.11 -1.13
N PRO A 107 -6.78 7.53 -2.36
CA PRO A 107 -8.14 7.45 -2.88
C PRO A 107 -8.71 6.04 -2.72
N SER A 108 -9.98 5.91 -2.37
CA SER A 108 -10.67 4.62 -2.25
C SER A 108 -12.18 4.83 -2.21
N ALA A 109 -12.94 3.82 -2.65
CA ALA A 109 -14.37 3.80 -2.46
C ALA A 109 -14.78 3.97 -0.98
N PRO A 110 -15.86 4.72 -0.68
CA PRO A 110 -16.33 4.94 0.69
C PRO A 110 -16.47 3.64 1.49
N GLY A 111 -15.96 3.62 2.72
CA GLY A 111 -16.01 2.45 3.61
C GLY A 111 -15.03 1.31 3.28
N SER A 112 -14.21 1.46 2.23
CA SER A 112 -13.17 0.47 1.91
C SER A 112 -11.94 0.61 2.81
N PRO A 113 -11.22 -0.48 3.11
CA PRO A 113 -9.94 -0.40 3.80
C PRO A 113 -8.91 0.34 2.94
N VAL A 114 -8.25 1.34 3.52
CA VAL A 114 -7.41 2.32 2.80
C VAL A 114 -5.95 2.19 3.20
N ALA A 115 -5.07 2.01 2.21
CA ALA A 115 -3.64 2.20 2.40
C ALA A 115 -3.36 3.71 2.51
N HIS A 116 -2.46 4.08 3.40
CA HIS A 116 -2.09 5.48 3.58
C HIS A 116 -0.76 5.76 2.88
N TYR A 117 -0.43 7.03 2.72
CA TYR A 117 0.85 7.46 2.20
C TYR A 117 1.41 8.64 3.01
N VAL A 118 2.72 8.76 3.01
CA VAL A 118 3.48 9.89 3.55
C VAL A 118 4.40 10.41 2.45
N GLY A 119 4.89 11.65 2.62
CA GLY A 119 5.75 12.31 1.64
C GLY A 119 4.99 13.24 0.71
N ARG A 120 5.68 13.75 -0.32
CA ARG A 120 5.15 14.77 -1.22
C ARG A 120 4.63 14.14 -2.52
N VAL A 121 3.34 14.30 -2.75
CA VAL A 121 2.74 14.10 -4.08
C VAL A 121 2.86 15.42 -4.83
N PRO A 122 3.32 15.43 -6.10
CA PRO A 122 3.34 16.63 -6.93
C PRO A 122 1.96 17.29 -7.01
N ARG A 123 1.89 18.63 -7.00
CA ARG A 123 0.59 19.32 -6.86
C ARG A 123 -0.33 19.08 -8.05
N ASP A 124 0.25 18.89 -9.23
CA ASP A 124 -0.48 18.56 -10.46
C ASP A 124 -1.02 17.11 -10.48
N LEU A 125 -0.50 16.25 -9.59
CA LEU A 125 -0.99 14.89 -9.35
C LEU A 125 -1.89 14.79 -8.12
N GLU A 126 -1.80 15.76 -7.20
CA GLU A 126 -2.60 15.81 -5.99
C GLU A 126 -4.08 16.03 -6.34
N GLY A 127 -4.91 15.02 -6.06
CA GLY A 127 -6.35 15.01 -6.42
C GLY A 127 -6.68 14.33 -7.76
N SER A 128 -5.68 13.98 -8.57
CA SER A 128 -5.86 13.19 -9.80
C SER A 128 -5.34 11.75 -9.67
N LEU A 129 -4.87 11.36 -8.49
CA LEU A 129 -4.52 9.97 -8.16
C LEU A 129 -5.73 9.05 -8.44
N PRO A 130 -5.57 8.00 -9.26
CA PRO A 130 -6.67 7.11 -9.61
C PRO A 130 -7.14 6.31 -8.39
N ASP A 131 -8.38 5.83 -8.45
CA ASP A 131 -8.89 4.88 -7.46
C ASP A 131 -8.14 3.53 -7.59
N PRO A 132 -7.70 2.91 -6.49
CA PRO A 132 -7.03 1.62 -6.53
C PRO A 132 -7.81 0.52 -7.23
N ALA A 133 -9.14 0.54 -7.21
CA ALA A 133 -10.00 -0.39 -7.92
C ALA A 133 -9.95 -0.23 -9.45
N SER A 134 -9.47 0.91 -9.97
CA SER A 134 -9.22 1.10 -11.40
C SER A 134 -7.80 0.70 -11.82
N VAL A 135 -6.91 0.46 -10.85
CA VAL A 135 -5.48 0.18 -11.07
C VAL A 135 -5.13 -1.27 -10.81
N ILE A 136 -5.67 -1.85 -9.75
CA ILE A 136 -5.44 -3.25 -9.37
C ILE A 136 -6.48 -4.10 -10.11
N PRO A 137 -6.07 -4.92 -11.10
CA PRO A 137 -7.01 -5.72 -11.88
C PRO A 137 -7.85 -6.61 -10.95
N ARG A 138 -9.16 -6.55 -11.13
CA ARG A 138 -10.16 -7.04 -10.17
C ARG A 138 -10.04 -8.55 -9.89
N ARG A 139 -9.54 -8.86 -8.70
CA ARG A 139 -10.19 -9.78 -7.75
C ARG A 139 -10.17 -9.10 -6.39
N PHE A 140 -11.00 -8.06 -6.26
CA PHE A 140 -11.49 -7.65 -4.93
C PHE A 140 -12.33 -8.83 -4.45
N ILE A 141 -11.67 -9.85 -3.87
CA ILE A 141 -12.37 -10.87 -3.12
C ILE A 141 -12.97 -10.08 -1.97
N PRO A 142 -14.31 -9.92 -1.93
CA PRO A 142 -14.93 -9.26 -0.80
C PRO A 142 -14.40 -9.95 0.45
N VAL A 143 -14.17 -9.18 1.51
CA VAL A 143 -14.03 -9.74 2.84
C VAL A 143 -15.32 -10.53 3.07
N SER A 144 -15.32 -11.81 2.72
CA SER A 144 -16.29 -12.75 3.21
C SER A 144 -16.13 -12.65 4.71
N ALA A 145 -17.15 -12.09 5.34
CA ALA A 145 -17.37 -12.09 6.76
C ALA A 145 -16.66 -13.29 7.38
N GLY A 146 -15.65 -13.02 8.21
CA GLY A 146 -15.16 -14.00 9.15
C GLY A 146 -16.28 -14.27 10.15
N THR A 147 -17.14 -15.23 9.80
CA THR A 147 -17.90 -16.12 10.67
C THR A 147 -17.88 -17.49 10.02
#